data_AF-A0A6B3D333-F1
#
_entry.id   AF-A0A6B3D333-F1
#
_cell.length_a   1.000
_cell.length_b   1.000
_cell.length_c   1.000
_cell.angle_alpha   90.00
_cell.angle_beta   90.00
_cell.angle_gamma   90.00
#
_symmetry.space_group_name_H-M   'P 1'
#
loop_
_entity.id
_entity.type
_entity.pdbx_description
1 polymer ?
#
loop_
_entity_poly.entity_id
_entity_poly.type
_entity_poly.pdbx_seq_one_letter_code
_entity_poly.pdbx_strand_id
1 'polypeptide(L)'
;LDPEQREVATTLRGPVCVLAGAGTGKTRAITHRIAYGVRAGILQPSSVLAVTFTNRAAGEMRGRLRQLGAAGVQARTFHSAALRQLQYFWPKAIGGSLPRLVDRKIQLVADAAAACRIRLDRGELRDATA
;
A
#
# COMPACT_ATOMS: atom_id res chain seq x y z
N LEU A 1 -5.42 -18.87 16.79
CA LEU A 1 -4.08 -18.85 16.18
C LEU A 1 -3.44 -20.16 16.57
N ASP A 2 -2.80 -20.84 15.63
CA ASP A 2 -1.88 -21.93 15.99
C ASP A 2 -0.68 -21.38 16.80
N PRO A 3 0.16 -22.24 17.38
CA PRO A 3 1.29 -21.80 18.22
C PRO A 3 2.24 -20.82 17.52
N GLU A 4 2.61 -21.10 16.26
CA GLU A 4 3.54 -20.26 15.47
C GLU A 4 2.93 -18.88 15.16
N GLN A 5 1.66 -18.83 14.74
CA GLN A 5 0.95 -17.58 14.52
C GLN A 5 0.78 -16.77 15.81
N ARG A 6 0.61 -17.46 16.95
CA ARG A 6 0.53 -16.81 18.26
C ARG A 6 1.87 -16.20 18.64
N GLU A 7 2.97 -16.90 18.41
CA GLU A 7 4.34 -16.39 18.63
C GLU A 7 4.60 -15.11 17.83
N VAL A 8 4.25 -15.12 16.53
CA VAL A 8 4.31 -13.92 15.69
C VAL A 8 3.46 -12.79 16.27
N ALA A 9 2.27 -13.11 16.78
CA ALA A 9 1.34 -12.12 17.32
C ALA A 9 1.81 -11.50 18.64
N THR A 10 2.48 -12.27 19.50
CA THR A 10 2.91 -11.82 20.83
C THR A 10 4.31 -11.22 20.86
N THR A 11 5.13 -11.50 19.84
CA THR A 11 6.43 -10.84 19.70
C THR A 11 6.21 -9.40 19.28
N LEU A 12 6.34 -8.41 20.17
CA LEU A 12 6.03 -7.00 19.85
C LEU A 12 7.26 -6.10 19.81
N ARG A 13 8.44 -6.62 20.19
CA ARG A 13 9.69 -5.89 20.22
C ARG A 13 10.57 -6.29 19.04
N GLY A 14 11.22 -5.31 18.43
CA GLY A 14 12.16 -5.53 17.32
C GLY A 14 11.49 -5.94 15.99
N PRO A 15 12.29 -6.01 14.93
CA PRO A 15 11.85 -6.48 13.62
C PRO A 15 11.58 -8.00 13.66
N VAL A 16 10.55 -8.44 12.93
CA VAL A 16 10.22 -9.87 12.79
C VAL A 16 9.98 -10.21 11.34
N CYS A 17 10.66 -11.26 10.86
CA CYS A 17 10.47 -11.84 9.54
C CYS A 17 9.64 -13.11 9.67
N VAL A 18 8.51 -13.18 8.96
CA VAL A 18 7.62 -14.35 8.96
C VAL A 18 7.78 -15.09 7.63
N LEU A 19 8.55 -16.17 7.66
CA LEU A 19 8.71 -17.07 6.53
C LEU A 19 7.61 -18.11 6.57
N ALA A 20 6.76 -18.17 5.54
CA ALA A 20 5.68 -19.16 5.54
C ALA A 20 5.25 -19.55 4.13
N GLY A 21 4.83 -20.81 3.97
CA GLY A 21 4.30 -21.36 2.73
C GLY A 21 2.96 -20.74 2.29
N ALA A 22 2.49 -21.10 1.10
CA ALA A 22 1.16 -20.71 0.65
C ALA A 22 0.09 -21.27 1.61
N GLY A 23 -0.97 -20.49 1.87
CA GLY A 23 -2.10 -20.95 2.70
C GLY A 23 -1.88 -21.01 4.22
N THR A 24 -0.67 -20.80 4.75
CA THR A 24 -0.36 -20.96 6.19
C THR A 24 -0.84 -19.82 7.11
N GLY A 25 -1.67 -18.92 6.60
CA GLY A 25 -2.26 -17.85 7.42
C GLY A 25 -1.31 -16.67 7.75
N LYS A 26 -0.27 -16.40 6.95
CA LYS A 26 0.63 -15.23 7.11
C LYS A 26 -0.11 -13.93 7.42
N THR A 27 -1.12 -13.61 6.61
CA THR A 27 -1.92 -12.39 6.79
C THR A 27 -2.66 -12.39 8.11
N ARG A 28 -3.15 -13.55 8.56
CA ARG A 28 -3.82 -13.71 9.86
C ARG A 28 -2.83 -13.44 11.00
N ALA A 29 -1.63 -14.01 10.96
CA ALA A 29 -0.58 -13.77 11.94
C ALA A 29 -0.25 -12.26 12.05
N ILE A 30 -0.03 -11.59 10.90
CA ILE A 30 0.31 -10.17 10.84
C ILE A 30 -0.82 -9.29 11.41
N THR A 31 -2.09 -9.53 11.01
CA THR A 31 -3.20 -8.72 11.51
C THR A 31 -3.42 -8.91 13.01
N HIS A 32 -3.23 -10.13 13.52
CA HIS A 32 -3.34 -10.40 14.94
C HIS A 32 -2.18 -9.80 15.73
N ARG A 33 -0.95 -9.78 15.20
CA ARG A 33 0.19 -9.07 15.80
C ARG A 33 -0.10 -7.60 16.00
N ILE A 34 -0.57 -6.94 14.94
CA ILE A 34 -0.91 -5.51 14.98
C ILE A 34 -2.03 -5.27 16.00
N ALA A 35 -3.12 -6.04 15.92
CA ALA A 35 -4.26 -5.86 16.81
C ALA A 35 -3.91 -6.16 18.28
N TYR A 36 -3.07 -7.16 18.53
CA TYR A 36 -2.58 -7.47 19.87
C TYR A 36 -1.72 -6.32 20.42
N GLY A 37 -0.77 -5.80 19.62
CA GLY A 37 0.04 -4.65 20.02
C GLY A 37 -0.77 -3.39 20.31
N VAL A 38 -1.83 -3.16 19.53
CA VAL A 38 -2.79 -2.07 19.78
C VAL A 38 -3.55 -2.28 21.10
N ARG A 39 -4.13 -3.46 21.31
CA ARG A 39 -4.91 -3.77 22.51
C ARG A 39 -4.07 -3.79 23.79
N ALA A 40 -2.80 -4.16 23.67
CA ALA A 40 -1.84 -4.14 24.77
C ALA A 40 -1.32 -2.72 25.08
N GLY A 41 -1.73 -1.69 24.34
CA GLY A 41 -1.26 -0.31 24.52
C GLY A 41 0.17 -0.05 24.03
N ILE A 42 0.79 -1.02 23.38
CA ILE A 42 2.18 -0.94 22.89
C ILE A 42 2.27 -0.18 21.56
N LEU A 43 1.25 -0.33 20.71
CA LEU A 43 1.17 0.33 19.41
C LEU A 43 0.03 1.35 19.42
N GLN A 44 0.34 2.61 19.11
CA GLN A 44 -0.70 3.60 18.82
C GLN A 44 -1.26 3.34 17.43
N PRO A 45 -2.58 3.08 17.26
CA PRO A 45 -3.15 2.70 15.96
C PRO A 45 -2.81 3.67 14.83
N SER A 46 -2.84 4.97 15.12
CA SER A 46 -2.58 6.05 14.17
C SER A 46 -1.13 6.10 13.67
N SER A 47 -0.19 5.49 14.40
CA SER A 47 1.23 5.42 14.04
C SER A 47 1.61 4.11 13.34
N VAL A 48 0.66 3.20 13.11
CA VAL A 48 0.93 1.92 12.42
C VAL A 48 0.50 2.00 10.95
N LEU A 49 1.42 1.64 10.06
CA LEU A 49 1.17 1.49 8.63
C LEU A 49 1.44 0.04 8.20
N ALA A 50 0.39 -0.64 7.75
CA ALA A 50 0.48 -1.93 7.09
C ALA A 50 0.47 -1.74 5.56
N VAL A 51 1.44 -2.33 4.87
CA VAL A 51 1.62 -2.17 3.43
C VAL A 51 1.46 -3.51 2.71
N THR A 52 0.85 -3.48 1.53
CA THR A 52 0.67 -4.65 0.67
C THR A 52 0.80 -4.30 -0.81
N PHE A 53 0.73 -5.29 -1.70
CA PHE A 53 0.93 -5.10 -3.13
C PHE A 53 -0.34 -4.72 -3.89
N THR A 54 -1.54 -5.14 -3.42
CA THR A 54 -2.79 -4.93 -4.15
C THR A 54 -3.82 -4.14 -3.35
N ASN A 55 -4.65 -3.36 -4.05
CA ASN A 55 -5.74 -2.61 -3.44
C ASN A 55 -6.73 -3.53 -2.71
N ARG A 56 -6.99 -4.71 -3.28
CA ARG A 56 -7.82 -5.74 -2.67
C ARG A 56 -7.26 -6.21 -1.34
N ALA A 57 -5.97 -6.60 -1.29
CA ALA A 57 -5.33 -7.04 -0.06
C ALA A 57 -5.32 -5.94 1.01
N ALA A 58 -5.14 -4.67 0.61
CA ALA A 58 -5.17 -3.54 1.54
C ALA A 58 -6.57 -3.36 2.13
N GLY A 59 -7.60 -3.49 1.30
CA GLY A 59 -9.00 -3.45 1.73
C GLY A 59 -9.36 -4.58 2.69
N GLU A 60 -8.98 -5.82 2.34
CA GLU A 60 -9.22 -7.00 3.20
C GLU A 60 -8.49 -6.87 4.54
N MET A 61 -7.23 -6.44 4.53
CA MET A 61 -6.44 -6.22 5.75
C MET A 61 -7.08 -5.15 6.65
N ARG A 62 -7.52 -4.02 6.06
CA ARG A 62 -8.24 -2.97 6.80
C ARG A 62 -9.52 -3.50 7.44
N GLY A 63 -10.29 -4.29 6.70
CA GLY A 63 -11.51 -4.93 7.22
C GLY A 63 -11.23 -5.82 8.43
N ARG A 64 -10.20 -6.68 8.33
CA ARG A 64 -9.77 -7.56 9.43
C ARG A 64 -9.29 -6.78 10.65
N LEU A 65 -8.44 -5.77 10.46
CA LEU A 65 -7.94 -4.93 11.55
C LEU A 65 -9.08 -4.21 12.28
N ARG A 66 -10.07 -3.70 11.55
CA ARG A 66 -11.27 -3.10 12.15
C ARG A 66 -12.05 -4.11 13.00
N GLN A 67 -12.27 -5.32 12.50
CA GLN A 67 -12.94 -6.40 13.25
C GLN A 67 -12.18 -6.80 14.53
N LEU A 68 -10.84 -6.70 14.51
CA LEU A 68 -9.98 -7.01 15.66
C LEU A 68 -9.82 -5.84 16.65
N GLY A 69 -10.55 -4.74 16.48
CA GLY A 69 -10.48 -3.56 17.36
C GLY A 69 -9.31 -2.61 17.08
N ALA A 70 -8.70 -2.70 15.90
CA ALA A 70 -7.55 -1.87 15.48
C ALA A 70 -7.93 -0.90 14.35
N ALA A 71 -9.11 -0.28 14.42
CA ALA A 71 -9.69 0.55 13.35
C ALA A 71 -8.85 1.78 12.94
N GLY A 72 -7.96 2.27 13.81
CA GLY A 72 -7.08 3.40 13.51
C GLY A 72 -5.83 3.07 12.70
N VAL A 73 -5.55 1.77 12.48
CA VAL A 73 -4.39 1.34 11.70
C VAL A 73 -4.58 1.61 10.22
N GLN A 74 -3.57 2.18 9.58
CA GLN A 74 -3.57 2.39 8.14
C GLN A 74 -3.18 1.09 7.42
N ALA A 75 -3.96 0.68 6.42
CA ALA A 75 -3.58 -0.37 5.48
C ALA A 75 -3.64 0.17 4.04
N ARG A 76 -2.52 0.14 3.33
CA ARG A 76 -2.35 0.75 1.99
C ARG A 76 -1.53 -0.14 1.08
N THR A 77 -1.56 0.15 -0.22
CA THR A 77 -0.52 -0.36 -1.13
C THR A 77 0.77 0.44 -0.97
N PHE A 78 1.90 -0.10 -1.45
CA PHE A 78 3.16 0.65 -1.51
C PHE A 78 2.98 2.00 -2.25
N HIS A 79 2.38 1.96 -3.44
CA HIS A 79 2.10 3.16 -4.23
C HIS A 79 1.20 4.16 -3.49
N SER A 80 0.10 3.71 -2.88
CA SER A 80 -0.81 4.59 -2.14
C SER A 80 -0.21 5.15 -0.84
N ALA A 81 0.77 4.46 -0.25
CA ALA A 81 1.54 4.96 0.88
C ALA A 81 2.55 6.01 0.41
N ALA A 82 3.31 5.73 -0.66
CA ALA A 82 4.28 6.66 -1.24
C ALA A 82 3.61 7.94 -1.73
N LEU A 83 2.49 7.84 -2.46
CA LEU A 83 1.74 8.99 -2.95
C LEU A 83 1.25 9.88 -1.80
N ARG A 84 0.81 9.29 -0.67
CA ARG A 84 0.42 10.05 0.52
C ARG A 84 1.60 10.82 1.10
N GLN A 85 2.77 10.18 1.21
CA GLN A 85 3.98 10.84 1.70
C GLN A 85 4.38 12.00 0.78
N LEU A 86 4.35 11.75 -0.53
CA LEU A 86 4.62 12.78 -1.53
C LEU A 86 3.66 13.96 -1.37
N GLN A 87 2.35 13.72 -1.34
CA GLN A 87 1.33 14.76 -1.14
C GLN A 87 1.54 15.58 0.14
N TYR A 88 1.90 14.92 1.24
CA TYR A 88 2.09 15.58 2.52
C TYR A 88 3.35 16.45 2.56
N PHE A 89 4.44 15.96 1.99
CA PHE A 89 5.74 16.65 2.02
C PHE A 89 5.97 17.60 0.84
N TRP A 90 5.22 17.47 -0.27
CA TRP A 90 5.41 18.27 -1.47
C TRP A 90 5.46 19.78 -1.21
N PRO A 91 4.51 20.39 -0.46
CA PRO A 91 4.55 21.84 -0.25
C PRO A 91 5.73 22.30 0.59
N LYS A 92 6.35 21.39 1.36
CA LYS A 92 7.45 21.68 2.29
C LYS A 92 8.83 21.43 1.66
N ALA A 93 8.93 20.43 0.79
CA ALA A 93 10.19 19.95 0.25
C ALA A 93 10.44 20.37 -1.20
N ILE A 94 9.39 20.52 -2.01
CA ILE A 94 9.49 20.81 -3.46
C ILE A 94 8.87 22.17 -3.79
N GLY A 95 7.65 22.43 -3.31
CA GLY A 95 6.89 23.63 -3.65
C GLY A 95 6.14 23.53 -4.99
N GLY A 96 5.39 24.58 -5.33
CA GLY A 96 4.55 24.61 -6.52
C GLY A 96 3.38 23.62 -6.50
N SER A 97 2.76 23.39 -7.66
CA SER A 97 1.63 22.47 -7.81
C SER A 97 2.10 21.01 -7.87
N LEU A 98 1.48 20.13 -7.08
CA LEU A 98 1.71 18.69 -7.14
C LEU A 98 1.33 18.14 -8.54
N PRO A 99 2.19 17.33 -9.19
CA PRO A 99 1.86 16.65 -10.43
C PRO A 99 0.64 15.75 -10.28
N ARG A 100 -0.24 15.75 -11.30
CA ARG A 100 -1.39 14.83 -11.32
C ARG A 100 -0.94 13.45 -11.74
N LEU A 101 -1.55 12.43 -11.15
CA LEU A 101 -1.40 11.07 -11.63
C LEU A 101 -2.10 10.93 -12.98
N VAL A 102 -1.42 10.33 -13.96
CA VAL A 102 -1.97 10.10 -15.29
C VAL A 102 -2.68 8.75 -15.29
N ASP A 103 -4.00 8.76 -15.45
CA ASP A 103 -4.81 7.54 -15.43
C ASP A 103 -4.69 6.72 -16.74
N ARG A 104 -4.46 7.40 -17.87
CA ARG A 104 -4.40 6.79 -19.21
C ARG A 104 -3.18 7.29 -19.98
N LYS A 105 -2.05 6.61 -19.81
CA LYS A 105 -0.79 6.92 -20.50
C LYS A 105 -0.96 6.97 -22.02
N ILE A 106 -1.71 6.03 -22.60
CA ILE A 106 -1.96 5.96 -24.05
C ILE A 106 -2.58 7.25 -24.57
N GLN A 107 -3.59 7.79 -23.88
CA GLN A 107 -4.22 9.02 -24.33
C GLN A 107 -3.25 10.20 -24.26
N LEU A 108 -2.48 10.30 -23.17
CA LEU A 108 -1.48 11.36 -23.02
C LEU A 108 -0.44 11.34 -24.15
N VAL A 109 0.06 10.16 -24.51
CA VAL A 109 1.03 9.99 -25.59
C VAL A 109 0.40 10.26 -26.96
N ALA A 110 -0.84 9.81 -27.18
CA ALA A 110 -1.58 10.08 -28.41
C ALA A 110 -1.83 11.59 -28.62
N ASP A 111 -2.25 12.29 -27.57
CA ASP A 111 -2.48 13.75 -27.61
C ASP A 111 -1.17 14.51 -27.90
N ALA A 112 -0.06 14.09 -27.28
CA ALA A 112 1.25 14.67 -27.53
C ALA A 112 1.76 14.41 -28.96
N ALA A 113 1.57 13.19 -29.48
CA ALA A 113 1.94 12.85 -30.85
C ALA A 113 1.14 13.67 -31.87
N ALA A 114 -0.18 13.80 -31.64
CA ALA A 114 -1.05 14.64 -32.46
C ALA A 114 -0.61 16.11 -32.46
N ALA A 115 -0.26 16.66 -31.29
CA ALA A 115 0.26 18.03 -31.17
C ALA A 115 1.58 18.24 -31.96
N CYS A 116 2.43 17.22 -32.00
CA CYS A 116 3.66 17.20 -32.78
C CYS A 116 3.47 16.81 -34.26
N ARG A 117 2.22 16.58 -34.71
CA ARG A 117 1.87 16.09 -36.06
C ARG A 117 2.51 14.73 -36.40
N ILE A 118 2.81 13.94 -35.39
CA ILE A 118 3.28 12.55 -35.51
C ILE A 118 2.05 11.65 -35.50
N ARG A 119 1.89 10.82 -36.54
CA ARG A 119 0.87 9.77 -36.55
C ARG A 119 1.47 8.51 -35.96
N LEU A 120 0.89 8.03 -34.89
CA LEU A 120 1.22 6.74 -34.29
C LEU A 120 0.06 5.78 -34.52
N ASP A 121 0.37 4.58 -34.98
CA ASP A 121 -0.59 3.49 -35.00
C ASP A 121 -0.78 2.87 -33.59
N ARG A 122 -1.66 1.87 -33.49
CA ARG A 122 -1.97 1.23 -32.19
C ARG A 122 -0.76 0.47 -31.61
N GLY A 123 0.09 -0.12 -32.45
CA GLY A 123 1.30 -0.82 -32.03
C GLY A 123 2.33 0.16 -31.47
N GLU A 124 2.60 1.23 -32.22
CA GLU A 124 3.53 2.29 -31.83
C GLU A 124 3.10 2.99 -30.53
N LEU A 125 1.79 3.25 -30.37
CA LEU A 125 1.25 3.79 -29.11
C LEU A 125 1.42 2.84 -27.94
N ARG A 126 1.29 1.52 -28.16
CA ARG A 126 1.48 0.52 -27.11
C ARG A 126 2.95 0.49 -26.68
N ASP A 127 3.87 0.50 -27.63
CA ASP A 127 5.30 0.44 -27.37
C ASP A 127 5.80 1.71 -26.67
N ALA A 128 5.28 2.88 -27.05
CA ALA A 128 5.60 4.15 -26.39
C ALA A 128 5.02 4.29 -24.97
N THR A 129 4.11 3.41 -24.54
CA THR A 129 3.39 3.53 -23.26
C THR A 129 3.57 2.34 -22.31
N ALA A 130 4.28 1.30 -22.76
CA ALA A 130 4.71 0.16 -21.95
C ALA A 130 5.62 0.61 -20.78
#